data_AF-A0A6L2MFS9-F1
#
_entry.id   AF-A0A6L2MFS9-F1
#
_cell.length_a   1.000
_cell.length_b   1.000
_cell.length_c   1.000
_cell.angle_alpha   90.00
_cell.angle_beta   90.00
_cell.angle_gamma   90.00
#
_symmetry.space_group_name_H-M   'P 1'
#
loop_
_entity.id
_entity.type
_entity.pdbx_description
1 polymer ?
#
loop_
_entity_poly.entity_id
_entity_poly.type
_entity_poly.pdbx_seq_one_letter_code
_entity_poly.pdbx_strand_id
1 'polypeptide(L)'
;MAEADNSIREILVAKRGNYKEFISFQPFYFNGTKGVVGLIRWFERTESVFSRSNYAEENKVSFATGTLTNDALSWWNAYAQPIAIEQANRIT
;
A
#
# COMPACT_ATOMS: atom_id res chain seq x y z
N MET A 1 -23.87 22.28 -14.94
CA MET A 1 -22.41 22.52 -14.96
C MET A 1 -21.76 22.37 -13.58
N ALA A 2 -22.47 22.67 -12.47
CA ALA A 2 -21.94 22.47 -11.10
C ALA A 2 -21.86 20.99 -10.63
N GLU A 3 -22.61 20.09 -11.28
CA GLU A 3 -22.67 18.66 -10.90
C GLU A 3 -21.42 17.88 -11.34
N ALA A 4 -20.86 18.22 -12.50
CA ALA A 4 -19.60 17.67 -12.98
C ALA A 4 -18.41 18.14 -12.12
N ASP A 5 -18.40 19.40 -11.71
CA ASP A 5 -17.35 19.95 -10.84
C ASP A 5 -17.34 19.33 -9.43
N ASN A 6 -18.50 18.98 -8.88
CA ASN A 6 -18.58 18.29 -7.59
C ASN A 6 -18.09 16.83 -7.71
N SER A 7 -18.44 16.14 -8.80
CA SER A 7 -17.97 14.79 -9.09
C SER A 7 -16.46 14.75 -9.38
N ILE A 8 -15.94 15.75 -10.09
CA ILE A 8 -14.49 15.93 -10.33
C ILE A 8 -13.75 16.24 -9.03
N ARG A 9 -14.33 17.04 -8.12
CA ARG A 9 -13.77 17.28 -6.78
C ARG A 9 -13.76 16.00 -5.93
N GLU A 10 -14.78 15.16 -6.02
CA GLU A 10 -14.82 13.84 -5.37
C GLU A 10 -13.81 12.85 -5.96
N ILE A 11 -13.52 12.94 -7.27
CA ILE A 11 -12.49 12.13 -7.94
C ILE A 11 -11.07 12.63 -7.60
N LEU A 12 -10.88 13.95 -7.48
CA LEU A 12 -9.57 14.56 -7.21
C LEU A 12 -9.20 14.58 -5.72
N VAL A 13 -10.19 14.51 -4.83
CA VAL A 13 -9.93 14.11 -3.44
C VAL A 13 -9.68 12.62 -3.48
N ALA A 14 -8.42 12.25 -3.73
CA ALA A 14 -7.95 10.89 -3.53
C ALA A 14 -8.58 10.39 -2.23
N LYS A 15 -9.46 9.39 -2.35
CA LYS A 15 -10.21 8.89 -1.20
C LYS A 15 -9.13 8.48 -0.22
N ARG A 16 -9.14 9.06 0.98
CA ARG A 16 -8.31 8.60 2.10
C ARG A 16 -8.80 7.19 2.41
N GLY A 17 -8.33 6.23 1.62
CA GLY A 17 -9.02 4.98 1.52
C GLY A 17 -8.83 4.24 2.83
N ASN A 18 -9.90 3.61 3.29
CA ASN A 18 -9.90 2.95 4.57
C ASN A 18 -9.22 1.58 4.41
N TYR A 19 -8.32 1.22 5.32
CA TYR A 19 -7.69 -0.11 5.35
C TYR A 19 -8.73 -1.25 5.33
N LYS A 20 -9.91 -1.04 5.93
CA LYS A 20 -11.02 -2.00 5.87
C LYS A 20 -11.52 -2.24 4.44
N GLU A 21 -11.59 -1.20 3.62
CA GLU A 21 -11.93 -1.35 2.19
C GLU A 21 -10.83 -2.11 1.47
N PHE A 22 -9.56 -1.83 1.78
CA PHE A 22 -8.42 -2.53 1.18
C PHE A 22 -8.48 -4.04 1.46
N ILE A 23 -8.71 -4.43 2.72
CA ILE A 23 -8.87 -5.84 3.11
C ILE A 23 -10.10 -6.49 2.47
N SER A 24 -11.17 -5.72 2.21
CA SER A 24 -12.37 -6.24 1.54
C SER A 24 -12.12 -6.70 0.10
N PHE A 25 -11.09 -6.17 -0.57
CA PHE A 25 -10.64 -6.63 -1.88
C PHE A 25 -9.83 -7.94 -1.83
N GLN A 26 -9.70 -8.54 -0.65
CA GLN A 26 -8.93 -9.77 -0.40
C GLN A 26 -7.50 -9.68 -0.95
N PRO A 27 -6.67 -8.80 -0.36
CA PRO A 27 -5.31 -8.62 -0.82
C PRO A 27 -4.52 -9.92 -0.68
N PHE A 28 -3.56 -10.10 -1.57
CA PHE A 28 -2.74 -11.30 -1.56
C PHE A 28 -1.65 -11.17 -0.52
N TYR A 29 -1.58 -12.12 0.41
CA TYR A 29 -0.52 -12.14 1.42
C TYR A 29 0.75 -12.78 0.85
N PHE A 30 1.89 -12.14 1.13
CA PHE A 30 3.20 -12.65 0.76
C PHE A 30 3.99 -13.00 2.01
N ASN A 31 4.43 -14.26 2.09
CA ASN A 31 5.13 -14.81 3.25
C ASN A 31 6.65 -14.93 3.06
N GLY A 32 7.18 -14.56 1.88
CA GLY A 32 8.60 -14.66 1.55
C GLY A 32 9.03 -15.99 0.91
N THR A 33 8.22 -17.04 0.94
CA THR A 33 8.70 -18.40 0.57
C THR A 33 8.45 -18.79 -0.89
N LYS A 34 7.64 -18.01 -1.63
CA LYS A 34 7.24 -18.32 -3.02
C LYS A 34 8.24 -17.84 -4.09
N GLY A 35 9.40 -17.32 -3.68
CA GLY A 35 10.45 -16.82 -4.56
C GLY A 35 10.00 -15.68 -5.49
N VAL A 36 10.74 -15.46 -6.58
CA VAL A 36 10.52 -14.35 -7.53
C VAL A 36 9.12 -14.42 -8.18
N VAL A 37 8.66 -15.62 -8.54
CA VAL A 37 7.32 -15.79 -9.14
C VAL A 37 6.22 -15.39 -8.16
N GLY A 38 6.37 -15.76 -6.88
CA GLY A 38 5.45 -15.34 -5.83
C GLY A 38 5.44 -13.84 -5.59
N LEU A 39 6.63 -13.21 -5.68
CA LEU A 39 6.79 -11.78 -5.54
C LEU A 39 6.12 -11.01 -6.68
N ILE A 40 6.35 -11.42 -7.94
CA ILE A 40 5.71 -10.80 -9.12
C ILE A 40 4.19 -10.86 -9.00
N ARG A 41 3.63 -12.03 -8.67
CA ARG A 41 2.18 -12.19 -8.48
C ARG A 41 1.62 -11.33 -7.35
N TRP A 42 2.40 -11.12 -6.29
CA TRP A 42 2.01 -10.23 -5.20
C TRP A 42 1.96 -8.77 -5.66
N PHE A 43 2.96 -8.30 -6.41
CA PHE A 43 2.96 -6.96 -7.02
C PHE A 43 1.77 -6.74 -7.94
N GLU A 44 1.57 -7.62 -8.93
CA GLU A 44 0.47 -7.50 -9.91
C GLU A 44 -0.90 -7.41 -9.23
N ARG A 45 -1.13 -8.22 -8.19
CA ARG A 45 -2.40 -8.19 -7.44
C ARG A 45 -2.56 -6.92 -6.62
N THR A 46 -1.49 -6.46 -5.98
CA THR A 46 -1.50 -5.26 -5.15
C THR A 46 -1.74 -4.01 -6.01
N GLU A 47 -1.07 -3.91 -7.16
CA GLU A 47 -1.30 -2.87 -8.16
C GLU A 47 -2.71 -2.92 -8.73
N SER A 48 -3.25 -4.11 -9.01
CA SER A 48 -4.64 -4.28 -9.47
C SER A 48 -5.64 -3.76 -8.44
N VAL A 49 -5.45 -4.06 -7.15
CA VAL A 49 -6.28 -3.50 -6.08
C VAL A 49 -6.19 -1.97 -6.10
N PHE A 50 -4.98 -1.40 -6.12
CA PHE A 50 -4.78 0.06 -6.17
C PHE A 50 -5.31 0.73 -7.44
N SER A 51 -5.35 0.04 -8.58
CA SER A 51 -5.90 0.61 -9.81
C SER A 51 -7.43 0.73 -9.76
N ARG A 52 -8.10 -0.20 -9.06
CA ARG A 52 -9.56 -0.24 -8.91
C ARG A 52 -10.10 0.71 -7.86
N SER A 53 -9.22 1.27 -7.05
CA SER A 53 -9.57 2.04 -5.87
C SER A 53 -8.79 3.34 -5.90
N ASN A 54 -9.49 4.47 -5.79
CA ASN A 54 -8.86 5.79 -5.87
C ASN A 54 -8.10 6.12 -4.57
N TYR A 55 -7.13 5.27 -4.17
CA TYR A 55 -6.32 5.45 -2.96
C TYR A 55 -5.30 6.56 -3.15
N ALA A 56 -5.16 7.39 -2.12
CA ALA A 56 -4.10 8.37 -2.04
C ALA A 56 -2.72 7.69 -1.98
N GLU A 57 -1.75 8.25 -2.72
CA GLU A 57 -0.42 7.67 -2.94
C GLU A 57 0.31 7.39 -1.62
N GLU A 58 0.11 8.28 -0.63
CA GLU A 58 0.73 8.18 0.70
C GLU A 58 0.31 6.93 1.49
N ASN A 59 -0.84 6.33 1.19
CA ASN A 59 -1.33 5.15 1.90
C ASN A 59 -0.93 3.82 1.23
N LYS A 60 -0.52 3.84 -0.05
CA LYS A 60 -0.26 2.62 -0.83
C LYS A 60 0.83 1.75 -0.22
N VAL A 61 1.95 2.35 0.19
CA VAL A 61 3.05 1.62 0.83
C VAL A 61 2.60 1.01 2.16
N SER A 62 1.87 1.76 2.98
CA SER A 62 1.36 1.26 4.27
C SER A 62 0.39 0.08 4.08
N PHE A 63 -0.49 0.14 3.08
CA PHE A 63 -1.43 -0.95 2.81
C PHE A 63 -0.75 -2.17 2.20
N ALA A 64 0.17 -1.99 1.25
CA ALA A 64 0.94 -3.09 0.67
C ALA A 64 1.78 -3.81 1.74
N THR A 65 2.49 -3.06 2.58
CA THR A 65 3.31 -3.64 3.66
C THR A 65 2.48 -4.39 4.71
N GLY A 66 1.23 -3.98 4.95
CA GLY A 66 0.27 -4.71 5.79
C GLY A 66 -0.12 -6.10 5.27
N THR A 67 0.26 -6.47 4.05
CA THR A 67 0.03 -7.81 3.46
C THR A 67 1.26 -8.72 3.52
N LEU A 68 2.41 -8.19 3.97
CA LEU A 68 3.61 -8.99 4.21
C LEU A 68 3.46 -9.79 5.50
N THR A 69 3.92 -11.03 5.47
CA THR A 69 3.84 -11.96 6.60
C THR A 69 5.15 -12.73 6.73
N ASN A 70 5.39 -13.31 7.92
CA ASN A 70 6.55 -14.17 8.22
C ASN A 70 7.88 -13.54 7.75
N ASP A 71 8.65 -14.27 6.93
CA ASP A 71 9.99 -13.87 6.50
C ASP A 71 9.99 -12.56 5.71
N ALA A 72 8.95 -12.31 4.91
CA ALA A 72 8.82 -11.06 4.17
C ALA A 72 8.60 -9.86 5.10
N LEU A 73 7.80 -10.03 6.15
CA LEU A 73 7.58 -8.98 7.14
C LEU A 73 8.85 -8.71 7.97
N SER A 74 9.55 -9.77 8.38
CA SER A 74 10.84 -9.66 9.07
C SER A 74 11.87 -8.90 8.25
N TRP A 75 11.97 -9.22 6.95
CA TRP A 75 12.86 -8.52 6.02
C TRP A 75 12.49 -7.03 5.89
N TRP A 76 11.21 -6.71 5.70
CA TRP A 76 10.75 -5.32 5.59
C TRP A 76 11.06 -4.51 6.84
N ASN A 77 10.83 -5.07 8.04
CA ASN A 77 11.11 -4.40 9.31
C ASN A 77 12.62 -4.12 9.49
N ALA A 78 13.47 -5.08 9.14
CA ALA A 78 14.93 -4.89 9.20
C ALA A 78 15.41 -3.79 8.22
N TYR A 79 14.77 -3.67 7.06
CA TYR A 79 15.08 -2.63 6.07
C TYR A 79 14.55 -1.24 6.47
N ALA A 80 13.33 -1.16 6.99
CA ALA A 80 12.68 0.11 7.32
C ALA A 80 13.23 0.76 8.61
N GLN A 81 13.76 -0.04 9.54
CA GLN A 81 14.28 0.46 10.82
C GLN A 81 15.42 1.49 10.68
N PRO A 82 16.50 1.22 9.92
CA PRO A 82 17.57 2.20 9.71
C PRO A 82 17.08 3.51 9.09
N ILE A 83 16.15 3.42 8.13
CA ILE A 83 15.59 4.59 7.43
C ILE A 83 14.82 5.46 8.42
N ALA A 84 14.01 4.87 9.30
CA ALA A 84 13.29 5.61 10.33
C ALA A 84 14.23 6.30 11.33
N ILE A 85 15.31 5.64 11.72
CA ILE A 85 16.34 6.20 12.63
C ILE A 85 17.05 7.38 11.97
N GLU A 86 17.45 7.26 10.70
CA GLU A 86 18.09 8.36 9.96
C GLU A 86 17.16 9.57 9.86
N GLN A 87 15.89 9.36 9.52
CA GLN A 87 14.91 10.45 9.45
C GLN A 87 14.72 11.14 10.80
N ALA A 88 14.65 10.39 11.90
CA ALA A 88 14.54 10.96 13.25
C ALA A 88 15.78 11.79 13.63
N ASN A 89 16.99 11.29 13.32
CA ASN A 89 18.24 11.99 13.61
C ASN A 89 18.44 13.27 12.77
N ARG A 90 17.81 13.38 11.60
CA ARG A 90 17.84 14.58 10.75
C ARG A 90 16.94 15.71 11.25
N ILE A 91 16.03 15.43 12.18
CA ILE A 91 15.06 16.38 12.73
C ILE A 91 15.57 16.98 14.06
N THR A 92 16.64 16.43 14.64
CA THR A 92 17.31 16.92 15.86
C THR A 92 18.54 17.75 15.51
#